data_AF-A0A7R9R050-F1
#
_entry.id   AF-A0A7R9R050-F1
#
_cell.length_a   1.000
_cell.length_b   1.000
_cell.length_c   1.000
_cell.angle_alpha   90.00
_cell.angle_beta   90.00
_cell.angle_gamma   90.00
#
_symmetry.space_group_name_H-M   'P 1'
#
loop_
_entity.id
_entity.type
_entity.pdbx_description
1 polymer ?
#
loop_
_entity_poly.entity_id
_entity_poly.type
_entity_poly.pdbx_seq_one_letter_code
_entity_poly.pdbx_strand_id
1 'polypeptide(L)'
;MPLTPQLNDYLLCPICFNQFSVTRKPFTLICSHTCCSNCLQSVQSCPFDSTPIETRLPENEAILGLIQLNGCPNGSNSSQPNSRSNDRPVVQSYDCVDIQDIPYYRKCIDCIKQMALLLRPQQQNQSLSRPMQRKLITLLHCQVVEGEGRSRALRNVRSIGERALAELLIKHQDSYQLSSNLWAAVRARGCQFLGPAMQEEVLRLVLLALEDGSALSRKVLVMFVVQRLSPQFPHQASKTA
;
A
#
# COMPACT_ATOMS: atom_id res chain seq x y z
N MET A 1 -2.99 -26.08 -1.96
CA MET A 1 -3.87 -25.34 -1.01
C MET A 1 -3.28 -23.95 -0.83
N PRO A 2 -4.00 -22.85 -1.06
CA PRO A 2 -3.47 -21.55 -0.72
C PRO A 2 -3.66 -21.37 0.79
N LEU A 3 -2.56 -21.48 1.54
CA LEU A 3 -2.53 -21.13 2.96
C LEU A 3 -2.96 -19.66 3.07
N THR A 4 -4.00 -19.40 3.85
CA THR A 4 -4.30 -18.04 4.31
C THR A 4 -3.04 -17.47 4.95
N PRO A 5 -2.51 -16.34 4.47
CA PRO A 5 -1.25 -15.82 4.97
C PRO A 5 -1.39 -15.58 6.48
N GLN A 6 -0.58 -16.27 7.28
CA GLN A 6 -0.57 -16.07 8.72
C GLN A 6 -0.01 -14.69 9.02
N LEU A 7 -0.38 -14.14 10.18
CA LEU A 7 -0.12 -12.76 10.59
C LEU A 7 1.38 -12.37 10.56
N ASN A 8 2.30 -13.33 10.44
CA ASN A 8 3.75 -13.13 10.53
C ASN A 8 4.57 -13.80 9.40
N ASP A 9 3.97 -14.21 8.29
CA ASP A 9 4.71 -14.89 7.20
C ASP A 9 5.88 -14.06 6.65
N TYR A 10 5.80 -12.72 6.78
CA TYR A 10 6.85 -11.79 6.38
C TYR A 10 8.12 -11.85 7.27
N LEU A 11 8.08 -12.57 8.39
CA LEU A 11 9.22 -12.83 9.27
C LEU A 11 9.84 -14.22 9.03
N LEU A 12 9.39 -14.95 8.01
CA LEU A 12 9.90 -16.26 7.62
C LEU A 12 10.71 -16.18 6.33
N CYS A 13 11.76 -16.99 6.24
CA CYS A 13 12.45 -17.21 4.98
C CYS A 13 11.56 -18.05 4.04
N PRO A 14 11.27 -17.61 2.81
CA PRO A 14 10.36 -18.31 1.91
C PRO A 14 10.97 -19.57 1.27
N ILE A 15 12.29 -19.80 1.44
CA ILE A 15 12.99 -20.98 0.92
C ILE A 15 12.92 -22.15 1.91
N CYS A 16 13.25 -21.88 3.18
CA CYS A 16 13.33 -22.90 4.21
C CYS A 16 12.22 -22.82 5.27
N PHE A 17 11.29 -21.87 5.13
CA PHE A 17 10.14 -21.62 6.01
C PHE A 17 10.49 -21.39 7.49
N ASN A 18 11.76 -21.14 7.79
CA ASN A 18 12.21 -20.87 9.15
C ASN A 18 12.17 -19.36 9.43
N GLN A 19 11.89 -19.01 10.68
CA GLN A 19 11.91 -17.62 11.14
C GLN A 19 13.31 -17.02 11.04
N PHE A 20 13.38 -15.74 10.65
CA PHE A 20 14.64 -14.99 10.72
C PHE A 20 15.08 -14.83 12.18
N SER A 21 16.39 -14.62 12.39
CA SER A 21 16.96 -14.41 13.71
C SER A 21 18.33 -13.75 13.60
N VAL A 22 18.96 -13.47 14.74
CA VAL A 22 20.36 -13.01 14.78
C VAL A 22 21.35 -14.02 14.18
N THR A 23 21.00 -15.32 14.15
CA THR A 23 21.79 -16.38 13.51
C THR A 23 21.33 -16.67 12.07
N ARG A 24 20.05 -16.43 11.76
CA ARG A 24 19.44 -16.60 10.43
C ARG A 24 19.05 -15.24 9.88
N LYS A 25 20.07 -14.45 9.56
CA LYS A 25 19.89 -13.04 9.27
C LYS A 25 19.13 -12.84 7.94
N PRO A 26 18.15 -11.93 7.88
CA PRO A 26 17.41 -11.65 6.66
C PRO A 26 18.24 -10.80 5.69
N PHE A 27 18.21 -11.14 4.40
CA PHE A 27 18.80 -10.36 3.31
C PHE A 27 17.73 -10.12 2.25
N THR A 28 17.49 -8.86 1.94
CA THR A 28 16.51 -8.45 0.92
C THR A 28 17.22 -8.32 -0.42
N LEU A 29 16.66 -8.95 -1.44
CA LEU A 29 17.15 -8.89 -2.82
C LEU A 29 16.53 -7.69 -3.55
N ILE A 30 17.11 -7.27 -4.68
CA ILE A 30 16.57 -6.21 -5.54
C ILE A 30 15.12 -6.45 -5.97
N CYS A 31 14.75 -7.73 -6.11
CA CYS A 31 13.41 -8.17 -6.49
C CYS A 31 12.38 -8.11 -5.35
N SER A 32 12.78 -7.64 -4.16
CA SER A 32 11.94 -7.54 -2.95
C SER A 32 11.57 -8.88 -2.30
N HIS A 33 12.22 -9.98 -2.69
CA HIS A 33 12.23 -11.21 -1.89
C HIS A 33 13.26 -11.08 -0.76
N THR A 34 12.97 -11.63 0.42
CA THR A 34 13.91 -11.64 1.55
C THR A 34 14.17 -13.07 1.98
N CYS A 35 15.44 -13.48 2.01
CA CYS A 35 15.86 -14.83 2.37
C CYS A 35 16.89 -14.81 3.50
N CYS A 36 17.07 -15.92 4.20
CA CYS A 36 18.03 -15.97 5.31
C CYS A 36 19.46 -16.19 4.81
N SER A 37 20.46 -15.76 5.59
CA SER A 37 21.90 -15.95 5.36
C SER A 37 22.26 -17.32 4.81
N ASN A 38 21.73 -18.38 5.43
CA ASN A 38 22.07 -19.76 5.08
C ASN A 38 21.54 -20.15 3.71
N CYS A 39 20.33 -19.69 3.35
CA CYS A 39 19.76 -19.96 2.03
C CYS A 39 20.43 -19.08 0.96
N LEU A 40 20.81 -17.85 1.29
CA LEU A 40 21.50 -16.95 0.37
C LEU A 40 22.82 -17.55 -0.15
N GLN A 41 23.57 -18.26 0.70
CA GLN A 41 24.81 -18.95 0.31
C GLN A 41 24.60 -20.06 -0.74
N SER A 42 23.40 -20.64 -0.78
CA SER A 42 23.09 -21.78 -1.66
C SER A 42 22.52 -21.37 -3.03
N VAL A 43 22.28 -20.08 -3.27
CA VAL A 43 21.61 -19.59 -4.49
C VAL A 43 22.41 -18.47 -5.15
N GLN A 44 22.47 -18.47 -6.48
CA GLN A 44 23.11 -17.41 -7.28
C GLN A 44 22.09 -16.40 -7.85
N SER A 45 20.83 -16.81 -7.92
CA SER A 45 19.69 -15.99 -8.35
C SER A 45 18.51 -16.22 -7.42
N CYS A 46 17.60 -15.25 -7.37
CA CYS A 46 16.35 -15.39 -6.64
C CYS A 46 15.57 -16.63 -7.15
N PRO A 47 15.17 -17.57 -6.28
CA PRO A 47 14.50 -18.79 -6.71
C PRO A 47 13.05 -18.57 -7.17
N PHE A 48 12.50 -17.36 -7.00
CA PHE A 48 11.11 -17.04 -7.34
C PHE A 48 10.95 -16.34 -8.69
N ASP A 49 11.93 -15.52 -9.08
CA ASP A 49 11.85 -14.70 -10.29
C ASP A 49 13.17 -14.68 -11.10
N SER A 50 14.15 -15.50 -10.71
CA SER A 50 15.46 -15.64 -11.36
C SER A 50 16.29 -14.36 -11.41
N THR A 51 15.95 -13.34 -10.60
CA THR A 51 16.74 -12.11 -10.53
C THR A 51 18.16 -12.41 -9.99
N PRO A 52 19.23 -11.95 -10.65
CA PRO A 52 20.59 -12.19 -10.18
C PRO A 52 20.82 -11.56 -8.80
N ILE A 53 21.60 -12.22 -7.96
CA ILE A 53 21.91 -11.76 -6.61
C ILE A 53 23.24 -11.01 -6.63
N GLU A 54 23.24 -9.75 -6.18
CA GLU A 54 24.47 -9.00 -5.98
C GLU A 54 25.28 -9.53 -4.78
N THR A 55 26.61 -9.47 -4.88
CA THR A 55 27.53 -10.13 -3.94
C THR A 55 27.66 -9.43 -2.58
N ARG A 56 27.15 -8.20 -2.43
CA ARG A 56 27.25 -7.40 -1.19
C ARG A 56 25.92 -6.78 -0.79
N LEU A 57 25.04 -7.59 -0.21
CA LEU A 57 23.77 -7.12 0.34
C LEU A 57 23.88 -6.90 1.85
N PRO A 58 23.37 -5.78 2.39
CA PRO A 58 23.27 -5.61 3.83
C PRO A 58 22.17 -6.49 4.42
N GLU A 59 22.31 -6.77 5.71
CA GLU A 59 21.26 -7.41 6.51
C GLU A 59 20.04 -6.49 6.62
N ASN A 60 18.84 -7.05 6.58
CA ASN A 60 17.62 -6.30 6.79
C ASN A 60 17.42 -6.01 8.29
N GLU A 61 17.97 -4.90 8.73
CA GLU A 61 17.96 -4.48 10.12
C GLU A 61 16.55 -4.18 10.65
N ALA A 62 15.61 -3.80 9.77
CA ALA A 62 14.23 -3.53 10.17
C ALA A 62 13.50 -4.81 10.59
N ILE A 63 13.68 -5.90 9.82
CA ILE A 63 13.13 -7.21 10.17
C ILE A 63 13.82 -7.77 11.42
N LEU A 64 15.15 -7.63 11.53
CA LEU A 64 15.89 -8.06 12.72
C LEU A 64 15.41 -7.34 13.99
N GLY A 65 15.22 -6.01 13.92
CA GLY A 65 14.72 -5.21 15.03
C GLY A 65 13.34 -5.65 15.49
N LEU A 66 12.44 -6.01 14.57
CA LEU A 66 11.12 -6.56 14.93
C LEU A 66 11.21 -7.86 15.70
N ILE A 67 12.10 -8.76 15.30
CA ILE A 67 12.23 -10.08 15.91
C ILE A 67 12.85 -9.98 17.31
N GLN A 68 13.87 -9.13 17.48
CA GLN A 68 14.49 -8.89 18.78
C GLN A 68 13.48 -8.32 19.79
N LEU A 69 12.60 -7.42 19.36
CA LEU A 69 11.58 -6.83 20.22
C LEU A 69 10.44 -7.80 20.54
N ASN A 70 10.07 -8.69 19.59
CA ASN A 70 9.04 -9.71 19.81
C ASN A 70 9.51 -10.85 20.73
N GLY A 71 10.82 -11.03 20.92
CA GLY A 71 11.41 -12.01 21.83
C GLY A 71 11.47 -11.59 23.30
N CYS A 72 11.08 -10.35 23.64
CA CYS A 72 11.01 -9.87 25.02
C CYS A 72 9.61 -10.09 25.61
N PRO A 73 9.41 -11.00 26.58
CA PRO A 73 8.07 -11.37 27.06
C PRO A 73 7.37 -10.31 27.92
N ASN A 74 8.03 -9.23 28.34
CA ASN A 74 7.46 -8.30 29.31
C ASN A 74 7.46 -6.86 28.80
N GLY A 75 6.26 -6.32 28.62
CA GLY A 75 6.02 -4.89 28.61
C GLY A 75 6.54 -4.27 29.90
N SER A 76 7.70 -3.65 29.83
CA SER A 76 8.12 -2.63 30.78
C SER A 76 7.90 -1.30 30.09
N ASN A 77 6.82 -0.63 30.46
CA ASN A 77 6.67 0.80 30.27
C ASN A 77 7.79 1.49 31.06
N SER A 78 8.90 1.79 30.39
CA SER A 78 9.86 2.78 30.88
C SER A 78 10.35 3.61 29.69
N SER A 79 9.58 4.63 29.38
CA SER A 79 10.11 5.86 28.81
C SER A 79 11.15 6.44 29.77
N GLN A 80 12.44 6.29 29.45
CA GLN A 80 13.46 7.30 29.73
C GLN A 80 14.70 7.09 28.85
N PRO A 81 15.18 8.12 28.12
CA PRO A 81 16.44 8.08 27.39
C PRO A 81 17.55 8.46 28.37
N ASN A 82 18.02 7.52 29.20
CA ASN A 82 19.24 7.75 29.96
C ASN A 82 19.91 6.44 30.32
N SER A 83 20.76 5.99 29.41
CA SER A 83 21.88 5.11 29.71
C SER A 83 22.90 5.35 28.61
N ARG A 84 23.96 6.07 28.96
CA ARG A 84 25.22 6.09 28.20
C ARG A 84 25.78 4.67 28.24
N SER A 85 25.24 3.75 27.42
CA SER A 85 25.98 2.55 27.07
C SER A 85 27.13 3.04 26.19
N ASN A 86 28.34 2.75 26.65
CA ASN A 86 29.56 2.89 25.88
C ASN A 86 29.57 1.78 24.81
N ASP A 87 28.49 1.69 24.02
CA ASP A 87 28.41 0.82 22.86
C ASP A 87 29.39 1.38 21.86
N ARG A 88 30.57 0.76 21.82
CA ARG A 88 31.42 0.81 20.64
C ARG A 88 30.47 0.59 19.46
N PRO A 89 30.41 1.50 18.48
CA PRO A 89 29.56 1.29 17.33
C PRO A 89 30.00 -0.05 16.75
N VAL A 90 29.11 -1.04 16.78
CA VAL A 90 29.30 -2.26 15.98
C VAL A 90 29.62 -1.72 14.60
N VAL A 91 30.83 -2.00 14.11
CA VAL A 91 31.26 -1.56 12.79
C VAL A 91 30.41 -2.34 11.80
N GLN A 92 29.20 -1.85 11.55
CA GLN A 92 28.36 -2.32 10.48
C GLN A 92 29.08 -1.90 9.21
N SER A 93 29.54 -2.89 8.45
CA SER A 93 30.24 -2.65 7.23
C SER A 93 29.22 -2.19 6.18
N TYR A 94 29.13 -0.87 6.00
CA TYR A 94 28.37 -0.25 4.92
C TYR A 94 29.16 -0.32 3.61
N ASP A 95 29.88 -1.43 3.37
CA ASP A 95 30.83 -1.59 2.25
C ASP A 95 30.14 -1.56 0.86
N CYS A 96 28.81 -1.54 0.86
CA CYS A 96 27.94 -1.44 -0.31
C CYS A 96 27.34 -0.03 -0.51
N VAL A 97 27.64 0.93 0.38
CA VAL A 97 27.13 2.30 0.34
C VAL A 97 28.31 3.27 0.28
N ASP A 98 28.23 4.27 -0.60
CA ASP A 98 29.25 5.32 -0.70
C ASP A 98 29.38 6.08 0.63
N ILE A 99 30.61 6.40 1.03
CA ILE A 99 30.91 7.03 2.32
C ILE A 99 30.10 8.31 2.56
N GLN A 100 29.86 9.09 1.49
CA GLN A 100 29.08 10.33 1.53
C GLN A 100 27.59 10.08 1.78
N ASP A 101 27.07 8.91 1.40
CA ASP A 101 25.66 8.54 1.48
C ASP A 101 25.28 7.76 2.75
N ILE A 102 26.28 7.23 3.48
CA ILE A 102 26.09 6.54 4.76
C ILE A 102 25.14 7.27 5.72
N PRO A 103 25.26 8.59 6.00
CA PRO A 103 24.33 9.27 6.91
C PRO A 103 22.87 9.23 6.43
N TYR A 104 22.63 9.34 5.13
CA TYR A 104 21.29 9.28 4.54
C TYR A 104 20.73 7.86 4.56
N TYR A 105 21.57 6.87 4.23
CA TYR A 105 21.22 5.46 4.31
C TYR A 105 20.80 5.07 5.73
N ARG A 106 21.62 5.40 6.74
CA ARG A 106 21.30 5.12 8.15
C ARG A 106 19.97 5.74 8.57
N LYS A 107 19.78 7.03 8.25
CA LYS A 107 18.52 7.73 8.53
C LYS A 107 17.32 7.06 7.86
N CYS A 108 17.47 6.60 6.61
CA CYS A 108 16.43 5.87 5.89
C CYS A 108 16.07 4.56 6.60
N ILE A 109 17.08 3.75 6.95
CA ILE A 109 16.88 2.48 7.67
C ILE A 109 16.23 2.71 9.03
N ASP A 110 16.65 3.74 9.78
CA ASP A 110 16.05 4.09 11.06
C ASP A 110 14.58 4.50 10.93
N CYS A 111 14.22 5.28 9.90
CA CYS A 111 12.83 5.57 9.62
C CYS A 111 12.02 4.30 9.29
N ILE A 112 12.57 3.39 8.47
CA ILE A 112 11.92 2.11 8.15
C ILE A 112 11.73 1.27 9.40
N LYS A 113 12.74 1.19 10.29
CA LYS A 113 12.65 0.52 11.59
C LYS A 113 11.51 1.09 12.44
N GLN A 114 11.41 2.42 12.56
CA GLN A 114 10.33 3.05 13.34
C GLN A 114 8.94 2.73 12.76
N MET A 115 8.80 2.76 11.44
CA MET A 115 7.55 2.37 10.78
C MET A 115 7.23 0.88 10.96
N ALA A 116 8.26 0.03 10.98
CA ALA A 116 8.12 -1.40 11.23
C ALA A 116 7.46 -1.68 12.58
N LEU A 117 7.77 -0.90 13.63
CA LEU A 117 7.22 -1.08 14.98
C LEU A 117 5.69 -1.03 15.04
N LEU A 118 5.05 -0.40 14.05
CA LEU A 118 3.59 -0.33 13.91
C LEU A 118 2.97 -1.66 13.46
N LEU A 119 3.77 -2.60 12.94
CA LEU A 119 3.34 -3.96 12.58
C LEU A 119 3.28 -4.92 13.78
N ARG A 120 3.74 -4.48 14.96
CA ARG A 120 3.64 -5.30 16.17
C ARG A 120 2.17 -5.61 16.48
N PRO A 121 1.86 -6.73 17.15
CA PRO A 121 0.53 -6.99 17.65
C PRO A 121 0.09 -5.85 18.58
N GLN A 122 -0.77 -4.97 18.07
CA GLN A 122 -1.33 -3.87 18.85
C GLN A 122 -2.56 -4.37 19.62
N GLN A 123 -2.82 -3.81 20.80
CA GLN A 123 -4.07 -4.05 21.51
C GLN A 123 -5.28 -3.72 20.60
N GLN A 124 -6.41 -4.40 20.81
CA GLN A 124 -7.54 -4.52 19.86
C GLN A 124 -8.02 -3.20 19.22
N ASN A 125 -7.82 -2.04 19.86
CA ASN A 125 -8.29 -0.73 19.37
C ASN A 125 -7.24 0.12 18.64
N GLN A 126 -6.00 -0.34 18.51
CA GLN A 126 -4.92 0.42 17.85
C GLN A 126 -4.40 -0.21 16.57
N SER A 127 -4.91 -1.39 16.18
CA SER A 127 -4.39 -2.13 15.03
C SER A 127 -4.54 -1.35 13.72
N LEU A 128 -3.44 -1.25 12.98
CA LEU A 128 -3.47 -0.77 11.60
C LEU A 128 -4.40 -1.61 10.72
N SER A 129 -5.03 -0.98 9.74
CA SER A 129 -5.83 -1.70 8.74
C SER A 129 -4.95 -2.70 7.97
N ARG A 130 -5.54 -3.82 7.51
CA ARG A 130 -4.81 -4.80 6.68
C ARG A 130 -4.15 -4.16 5.44
N PRO A 131 -4.81 -3.24 4.70
CA PRO A 131 -4.16 -2.52 3.60
C PRO A 131 -2.92 -1.71 4.03
N MET A 132 -2.96 -1.07 5.20
CA MET A 132 -1.81 -0.33 5.74
C MET A 132 -0.67 -1.28 6.14
N GLN A 133 -0.99 -2.35 6.87
CA GLN A 133 -0.01 -3.38 7.25
C GLN A 133 0.70 -3.97 6.03
N ARG A 134 -0.05 -4.31 4.97
CA ARG A 134 0.55 -4.83 3.72
C ARG A 134 1.53 -3.85 3.10
N LYS A 135 1.20 -2.55 3.05
CA LYS A 135 2.11 -1.52 2.49
C LYS A 135 3.37 -1.36 3.34
N LEU A 136 3.24 -1.39 4.67
CA LEU A 136 4.39 -1.37 5.58
C LEU A 136 5.28 -2.61 5.39
N ILE A 137 4.70 -3.80 5.28
CA ILE A 137 5.45 -5.04 5.00
C ILE A 137 6.19 -4.93 3.66
N THR A 138 5.54 -4.42 2.62
CA THR A 138 6.21 -4.16 1.33
C THR A 138 7.41 -3.20 1.48
N LEU A 139 7.34 -2.22 2.40
CA LEU A 139 8.44 -1.29 2.64
C LEU A 139 9.64 -1.99 3.29
N LEU A 140 9.37 -2.91 4.23
CA LEU A 140 10.42 -3.71 4.87
C LEU A 140 11.23 -4.51 3.85
N HIS A 141 10.60 -4.95 2.76
CA HIS A 141 11.25 -5.75 1.73
C HIS A 141 11.79 -4.91 0.56
N CYS A 142 12.07 -3.62 0.75
CA CYS A 142 12.78 -2.81 -0.24
C CYS A 142 14.29 -2.82 0.01
N GLN A 143 15.10 -3.19 -0.99
CA GLN A 143 16.56 -3.13 -0.91
C GLN A 143 17.06 -1.71 -1.25
N VAL A 144 17.20 -0.86 -0.24
CA VAL A 144 17.50 0.58 -0.45
C VAL A 144 18.96 0.89 -0.80
N VAL A 145 19.85 -0.09 -0.78
CA VAL A 145 21.23 0.05 -1.31
C VAL A 145 21.22 0.15 -2.84
N GLU A 146 20.29 -0.50 -3.50
CA GLU A 146 20.20 -0.52 -4.96
C GLU A 146 19.25 0.58 -5.47
N GLY A 147 19.58 1.18 -6.62
CA GLY A 147 18.80 2.29 -7.20
C GLY A 147 17.34 1.93 -7.51
N GLU A 148 17.11 0.72 -8.01
CA GLU A 148 15.76 0.21 -8.27
C GLU A 148 14.99 -0.01 -6.96
N GLY A 149 15.64 -0.56 -5.93
CA GLY A 149 15.01 -0.75 -4.63
C GLY A 149 14.70 0.58 -3.91
N ARG A 150 15.52 1.62 -4.07
CA ARG A 150 15.16 3.00 -3.64
C ARG A 150 13.92 3.53 -4.36
N SER A 151 13.83 3.32 -5.67
CA SER A 151 12.68 3.75 -6.48
C SER A 151 11.39 3.04 -6.05
N ARG A 152 11.48 1.75 -5.69
CA ARG A 152 10.37 0.99 -5.10
C ARG A 152 9.98 1.51 -3.72
N ALA A 153 10.96 1.77 -2.85
CA ALA A 153 10.71 2.33 -1.52
C ALA A 153 9.98 3.68 -1.61
N LEU A 154 10.43 4.60 -2.49
CA LEU A 154 9.78 5.89 -2.69
C LEU A 154 8.32 5.76 -3.15
N ARG A 155 8.06 4.91 -4.16
CA ARG A 155 6.68 4.63 -4.62
C ARG A 155 5.83 4.08 -3.48
N ASN A 156 6.38 3.18 -2.67
CA ASN A 156 5.65 2.56 -1.58
C ASN A 156 5.37 3.54 -0.44
N VAL A 157 6.33 4.39 -0.06
CA VAL A 157 6.13 5.46 0.96
C VAL A 157 5.04 6.43 0.53
N ARG A 158 5.03 6.86 -0.75
CA ARG A 158 3.91 7.66 -1.29
C ARG A 158 2.58 6.93 -1.13
N SER A 159 2.53 5.66 -1.50
CA SER A 159 1.34 4.81 -1.38
C SER A 159 0.89 4.62 0.08
N ILE A 160 1.81 4.62 1.06
CA ILE A 160 1.50 4.63 2.50
C ILE A 160 0.85 5.97 2.88
N GLY A 161 1.42 7.09 2.44
CA GLY A 161 0.87 8.43 2.72
C GLY A 161 -0.53 8.62 2.15
N GLU A 162 -0.75 8.26 0.89
CA GLU A 162 -2.08 8.29 0.24
C GLU A 162 -3.08 7.42 1.00
N ARG A 163 -2.65 6.24 1.48
CA ARG A 163 -3.52 5.36 2.26
C ARG A 163 -3.86 5.93 3.64
N ALA A 164 -2.88 6.54 4.32
CA ALA A 164 -3.10 7.17 5.62
C ALA A 164 -4.11 8.32 5.48
N LEU A 165 -3.96 9.16 4.46
CA LEU A 165 -4.91 10.22 4.16
C LEU A 165 -6.32 9.67 3.90
N ALA A 166 -6.44 8.64 3.06
CA ALA A 166 -7.74 8.02 2.78
C ALA A 166 -8.42 7.46 4.04
N GLU A 167 -7.67 6.81 4.94
CA GLU A 167 -8.22 6.30 6.20
C GLU A 167 -8.64 7.42 7.15
N LEU A 168 -7.89 8.51 7.21
CA LEU A 168 -8.28 9.70 7.97
C LEU A 168 -9.54 10.35 7.39
N LEU A 169 -9.66 10.46 6.07
CA LEU A 169 -10.86 10.97 5.41
C LEU A 169 -12.08 10.12 5.73
N ILE A 170 -11.97 8.79 5.58
CA ILE A 170 -13.06 7.86 5.88
C ILE A 170 -13.50 7.97 7.36
N LYS A 171 -12.56 8.16 8.29
CA LYS A 171 -12.89 8.35 9.72
C LYS A 171 -13.72 9.61 10.01
N HIS A 172 -13.56 10.67 9.21
CA HIS A 172 -14.31 11.92 9.38
C HIS A 172 -15.57 11.98 8.50
N GLN A 173 -15.74 11.02 7.61
CA GLN A 173 -16.84 11.00 6.66
C GLN A 173 -18.08 10.35 7.29
N ASP A 174 -19.21 11.06 7.30
CA ASP A 174 -20.49 10.50 7.71
C ASP A 174 -21.02 9.54 6.63
N SER A 175 -21.06 8.25 6.97
CA SER A 175 -21.55 7.20 6.08
C SER A 175 -23.05 7.29 5.80
N TYR A 176 -23.84 7.84 6.73
CA TYR A 176 -25.28 7.99 6.56
C TYR A 176 -25.63 9.08 5.54
N GLN A 177 -24.84 10.15 5.48
CA GLN A 177 -25.09 11.29 4.59
C GLN A 177 -24.33 11.22 3.26
N LEU A 178 -23.40 10.27 3.09
CA LEU A 178 -22.54 10.17 1.91
C LEU A 178 -23.30 10.23 0.58
N SER A 179 -24.32 9.39 0.41
CA SER A 179 -25.12 9.34 -0.81
C SER A 179 -25.83 10.68 -1.07
N SER A 180 -26.42 11.27 -0.02
CA SER A 180 -27.11 12.56 -0.12
C SER A 180 -26.15 13.67 -0.56
N ASN A 181 -24.97 13.74 0.07
CA ASN A 181 -23.93 14.72 -0.25
C ASN A 181 -23.40 14.56 -1.68
N LEU A 182 -23.21 13.32 -2.13
CA LEU A 182 -22.82 13.03 -3.52
C LEU A 182 -23.86 13.57 -4.50
N TRP A 183 -25.14 13.23 -4.33
CA TRP A 183 -26.18 13.65 -5.26
C TRP A 183 -26.45 15.16 -5.19
N ALA A 184 -26.30 15.78 -4.02
CA ALA A 184 -26.34 17.24 -3.89
C ALA A 184 -25.20 17.89 -4.72
N ALA A 185 -23.98 17.36 -4.64
CA ALA A 185 -22.83 17.87 -5.40
C ALA A 185 -22.99 17.69 -6.92
N VAL A 186 -23.62 16.60 -7.36
CA VAL A 186 -23.96 16.35 -8.78
C VAL A 186 -24.97 17.39 -9.27
N ARG A 187 -26.08 17.58 -8.53
CA ARG A 187 -27.12 18.56 -8.89
C ARG A 187 -26.62 20.00 -8.87
N ALA A 188 -25.74 20.35 -7.94
CA ALA A 188 -25.13 21.69 -7.87
C ALA A 188 -24.30 22.05 -9.12
N ARG A 189 -23.92 21.06 -9.94
CA ARG A 189 -23.21 21.25 -11.22
C ARG A 189 -24.13 21.22 -12.44
N GLY A 190 -25.45 21.21 -12.24
CA GLY A 190 -26.43 21.08 -13.33
C GLY A 190 -26.44 19.70 -13.97
N CYS A 191 -25.93 18.68 -13.27
CA CYS A 191 -25.96 17.28 -13.68
C CYS A 191 -26.96 16.48 -12.85
N GLN A 192 -27.36 15.31 -13.35
CA GLN A 192 -28.28 14.42 -12.66
C GLN A 192 -27.94 12.96 -12.92
N PHE A 193 -28.21 12.11 -11.93
CA PHE A 193 -28.16 10.65 -12.06
C PHE A 193 -29.57 10.12 -11.82
N LEU A 194 -30.12 9.41 -12.81
CA LEU A 194 -31.52 8.98 -12.82
C LEU A 194 -31.74 7.59 -12.20
N GLY A 195 -30.72 7.05 -11.55
CA GLY A 195 -30.70 5.67 -11.08
C GLY A 195 -30.12 4.72 -12.15
N PRO A 196 -29.67 3.51 -11.76
CA PRO A 196 -28.87 2.66 -12.65
C PRO A 196 -29.54 2.34 -13.99
N ALA A 197 -30.76 1.81 -13.97
CA ALA A 197 -31.46 1.36 -15.18
C ALA A 197 -31.82 2.52 -16.12
N MET A 198 -32.35 3.62 -15.56
CA MET A 198 -32.77 4.77 -16.36
C MET A 198 -31.57 5.51 -16.96
N GLN A 199 -30.47 5.63 -16.20
CA GLN A 199 -29.24 6.26 -16.68
C GLN A 199 -28.61 5.46 -17.82
N GLU A 200 -28.61 4.14 -17.71
CA GLU A 200 -28.11 3.23 -18.76
C GLU A 200 -28.89 3.41 -20.06
N GLU A 201 -30.22 3.44 -19.99
CA GLU A 201 -31.07 3.61 -21.17
C GLU A 201 -30.92 4.99 -21.81
N VAL A 202 -30.81 6.05 -21.00
CA VAL A 202 -30.50 7.40 -21.49
C VAL A 202 -29.19 7.42 -22.29
N LEU A 203 -28.13 6.80 -21.76
CA LEU A 203 -26.84 6.75 -22.45
C LEU A 203 -26.90 5.94 -23.74
N ARG A 204 -27.66 4.84 -23.79
CA ARG A 204 -27.91 4.08 -25.04
C ARG A 204 -28.62 4.92 -26.09
N LEU A 205 -29.65 5.66 -25.69
CA LEU A 205 -30.40 6.53 -26.61
C LEU A 205 -29.54 7.69 -27.13
N VAL A 206 -28.68 8.25 -26.29
CA VAL A 206 -27.71 9.28 -26.71
C VAL A 206 -26.70 8.71 -27.71
N LEU A 207 -26.19 7.50 -27.47
CA LEU A 207 -25.31 6.81 -28.42
C LEU A 207 -26.02 6.57 -29.75
N LEU A 208 -27.22 5.97 -29.72
CA LEU A 208 -28.03 5.73 -30.93
C LEU A 208 -28.28 7.01 -31.75
N ALA A 209 -28.46 8.15 -31.08
CA ALA A 209 -28.73 9.43 -31.75
C ALA A 209 -27.48 10.07 -32.38
N LEU A 210 -26.28 9.70 -31.94
CA LEU A 210 -25.02 10.37 -32.29
C LEU A 210 -23.96 9.44 -32.90
N GLU A 211 -24.21 8.12 -32.95
CA GLU A 211 -23.25 7.10 -33.40
C GLU A 211 -22.83 7.26 -34.86
N ASP A 212 -23.71 7.84 -35.70
CA ASP A 212 -23.47 8.11 -37.11
C ASP A 212 -22.76 9.46 -37.36
N GLY A 213 -22.41 10.20 -36.30
CA GLY A 213 -21.80 11.53 -36.38
C GLY A 213 -22.80 12.67 -36.57
N SER A 214 -24.10 12.42 -36.38
CA SER A 214 -25.15 13.44 -36.47
C SER A 214 -24.92 14.64 -35.53
N ALA A 215 -25.01 15.85 -36.07
CA ALA A 215 -24.90 17.10 -35.32
C ALA A 215 -26.29 17.56 -34.81
N LEU A 216 -26.67 17.15 -33.61
CA LEU A 216 -27.95 17.50 -32.99
C LEU A 216 -27.81 18.67 -32.01
N SER A 217 -28.74 19.63 -32.08
CA SER A 217 -28.86 20.63 -31.02
C SER A 217 -29.28 19.98 -29.69
N ARG A 218 -28.91 20.59 -28.55
CA ARG A 218 -29.30 20.10 -27.21
C ARG A 218 -30.80 19.84 -27.11
N LYS A 219 -31.63 20.75 -27.64
CA LYS A 219 -33.09 20.62 -27.62
C LYS A 219 -33.56 19.38 -28.40
N VAL A 220 -32.97 19.12 -29.57
CA VAL A 220 -33.35 17.99 -30.43
C VAL A 220 -32.94 16.66 -29.77
N LEU A 221 -31.72 16.57 -29.25
CA LEU A 221 -31.24 15.38 -28.56
C LEU A 221 -32.07 15.07 -27.30
N VAL A 222 -32.37 16.08 -26.48
CA VAL A 222 -33.22 15.90 -25.29
C VAL A 222 -34.61 15.39 -25.68
N MET A 223 -35.21 15.95 -26.74
CA MET A 223 -36.51 15.49 -27.23
C MET A 223 -36.45 14.04 -27.73
N PHE A 224 -35.39 13.67 -28.48
CA PHE A 224 -35.19 12.31 -28.97
C PHE A 224 -35.14 11.30 -27.82
N VAL A 225 -34.37 11.60 -26.76
CA VAL A 225 -34.21 10.74 -25.59
C VAL A 225 -35.52 10.65 -24.81
N VAL A 226 -36.12 11.79 -24.43
CA VAL A 226 -37.33 11.81 -23.58
C VAL A 226 -38.47 11.04 -24.23
N GLN A 227 -38.70 11.22 -25.54
CA GLN A 227 -39.78 10.52 -26.26
C GLN A 227 -39.62 8.99 -26.24
N ARG A 228 -38.39 8.48 -26.29
CA ARG A 228 -38.10 7.04 -26.27
C ARG A 228 -37.98 6.46 -24.87
N LEU A 229 -37.64 7.29 -23.88
CA LEU A 229 -37.50 6.90 -22.49
C LEU A 229 -38.84 6.87 -21.74
N SER A 230 -39.75 7.82 -22.04
CA SER A 230 -41.05 7.95 -21.36
C SER A 230 -41.92 6.68 -21.32
N PRO A 231 -41.98 5.83 -22.36
CA PRO A 231 -42.76 4.59 -22.30
C PRO A 231 -42.28 3.60 -21.24
N GLN A 232 -40.97 3.56 -20.98
CA GLN A 232 -40.35 2.62 -20.03
C GLN A 232 -40.26 3.20 -18.61
N PHE A 233 -40.09 4.52 -18.48
CA PHE A 233 -39.94 5.22 -17.20
C PHE A 233 -40.96 6.36 -17.08
N PRO A 234 -42.27 6.03 -16.98
CA PRO A 234 -43.32 7.03 -16.92
C PRO A 234 -43.18 7.90 -15.68
N HIS A 235 -43.48 9.20 -15.82
CA HIS A 235 -43.41 10.24 -14.78
C HIS A 235 -42.01 10.58 -14.24
N GLN A 236 -40.97 9.81 -14.59
CA GLN A 236 -39.58 10.09 -14.20
C GLN A 236 -38.78 10.75 -15.33
N ALA A 237 -39.11 10.42 -16.59
CA ALA A 237 -38.48 11.02 -17.76
C ALA A 237 -39.02 12.45 -17.99
N SER A 238 -38.16 13.46 -17.91
CA SER A 238 -38.52 14.85 -18.17
C SER A 238 -37.41 15.57 -18.95
N LYS A 239 -37.73 16.72 -19.56
CA LYS A 239 -36.75 17.54 -20.28
C LYS A 239 -35.73 18.23 -19.37
N THR A 240 -36.05 18.31 -18.07
CA THR A 240 -35.26 19.01 -17.05
C THR A 240 -34.33 18.06 -16.30
N ALA A 241 -34.69 16.78 -16.24
CA ALA A 241 -34.00 15.73 -15.51
C ALA A 241 -32.80 15.16 -16.29
#